data_AF-A0A328X247-F1
#
_entry.id   AF-A0A328X247-F1
#
_cell.length_a   1.000
_cell.length_b   1.000
_cell.length_c   1.000
_cell.angle_alpha   90.00
_cell.angle_beta   90.00
_cell.angle_gamma   90.00
#
_symmetry.space_group_name_H-M   'P 1'
#
loop_
_entity.id
_entity.type
_entity.pdbx_description
1 polymer ?
#
loop_
_entity_poly.entity_id
_entity_poly.type
_entity_poly.pdbx_seq_one_letter_code
_entity_poly.pdbx_strand_id
1 'polypeptide(L)'
;MNTEQHEQYEYARRRIKQKKRLYYHFVLFLIGSLFFFLVEKFFDIQPFEGWYLWAVTIWFFLFILHFIKVYITDRFMNKNWERDQIERLMAKQEQRIKQLEQKIENESNSKKEF
;
A
#
# COMPACT_ATOMS: atom_id res chain seq x y z
N MET A 1 -4.79 -27.41 13.51
CA MET A 1 -4.45 -26.02 13.91
C MET A 1 -5.35 -25.11 13.11
N ASN A 2 -6.23 -24.36 13.79
CA ASN A 2 -7.40 -23.71 13.19
C ASN A 2 -6.96 -22.68 12.12
N THR A 3 -7.42 -22.84 10.88
CA THR A 3 -6.97 -22.09 9.69
C THR A 3 -7.09 -20.58 9.87
N GLU A 4 -8.10 -20.13 10.63
CA GLU A 4 -8.28 -18.74 11.05
C GLU A 4 -7.09 -18.18 11.84
N GLN A 5 -6.51 -18.96 12.75
CA GLN A 5 -5.38 -18.49 13.57
C GLN A 5 -4.12 -18.30 12.72
N HIS A 6 -3.95 -19.12 11.68
CA HIS A 6 -2.85 -18.99 10.73
C HIS A 6 -3.00 -17.71 9.89
N GLU A 7 -4.21 -17.41 9.41
CA GLU A 7 -4.49 -16.18 8.66
C GLU A 7 -4.32 -14.91 9.50
N GLN A 8 -4.76 -14.94 10.76
CA GLN A 8 -4.56 -13.82 11.69
C GLN A 8 -3.07 -13.57 11.95
N TYR A 9 -2.27 -14.63 12.11
CA TYR A 9 -0.82 -14.52 12.27
C TYR A 9 -0.15 -13.97 11.00
N GLU A 10 -0.49 -14.50 9.83
CA GLU A 10 0.00 -14.00 8.53
C GLU A 10 -0.40 -12.54 8.30
N TYR A 11 -1.59 -12.12 8.71
CA TYR A 11 -2.04 -10.74 8.67
C TYR A 11 -1.18 -9.85 9.58
N ALA A 12 -1.02 -10.22 10.85
CA ALA A 12 -0.20 -9.48 11.81
C ALA A 12 1.26 -9.34 11.33
N ARG A 13 1.83 -10.43 10.79
CA ARG A 13 3.19 -10.47 10.23
C ARG A 13 3.36 -9.52 9.04
N ARG A 14 2.39 -9.48 8.11
CA ARG A 14 2.43 -8.55 6.96
C ARG A 14 2.35 -7.09 7.41
N ARG A 15 1.53 -6.76 8.41
CA ARG A 15 1.44 -5.41 8.98
C ARG A 15 2.75 -4.95 9.62
N ILE A 16 3.44 -5.84 10.34
CA ILE A 16 4.76 -5.55 10.93
C ILE A 16 5.81 -5.32 9.84
N LYS A 17 5.80 -6.12 8.76
CA LYS A 17 6.76 -6.00 7.65
C LYS A 17 6.61 -4.69 6.88
N GLN A 18 5.38 -4.18 6.72
CA GLN A 18 5.10 -2.88 6.13
C GLN A 18 5.63 -1.73 7.02
N LYS A 19 5.34 -1.77 8.34
CA LYS A 19 5.87 -0.78 9.29
C LYS A 19 7.40 -0.75 9.30
N LYS A 20 8.06 -1.91 9.24
CA LYS A 20 9.53 -2.00 9.15
C LYS A 20 10.07 -1.40 7.86
N ARG A 21 9.41 -1.63 6.72
CA ARG A 21 9.82 -1.07 5.42
C ARG A 21 9.74 0.45 5.42
N LEU A 22 8.66 1.01 5.96
CA LEU A 22 8.51 2.45 6.14
C LEU A 22 9.67 3.04 6.96
N TYR A 23 9.97 2.42 8.10
CA TYR A 23 11.05 2.87 8.99
C TYR A 23 12.43 2.79 8.33
N TYR A 24 12.70 1.70 7.59
CA TYR A 24 13.96 1.54 6.87
C TYR A 24 14.17 2.64 5.82
N HIS A 25 13.14 2.96 5.03
CA HIS A 25 13.24 4.02 4.02
C HIS A 25 13.42 5.40 4.68
N PHE A 26 12.71 5.66 5.79
CA PHE A 26 12.84 6.91 6.53
C PHE A 26 14.26 7.09 7.10
N VAL A 27 14.81 6.04 7.73
CA VAL A 27 16.16 6.07 8.31
C VAL A 27 17.22 6.17 7.21
N LEU A 28 17.11 5.41 6.13
CA LEU A 28 18.04 5.48 5.00
C LEU A 28 18.01 6.85 4.33
N PHE A 29 16.82 7.46 4.18
CA PHE A 29 16.68 8.79 3.63
C PHE A 29 17.34 9.86 4.53
N LEU A 30 17.11 9.79 5.85
CA LEU A 30 17.75 10.71 6.80
C LEU A 30 19.28 10.62 6.75
N ILE A 31 19.82 9.40 6.72
CA ILE A 31 21.27 9.18 6.60
C ILE A 31 21.78 9.70 5.25
N GLY A 32 21.07 9.45 4.15
CA GLY A 32 21.42 9.94 2.82
C GLY A 32 21.39 11.48 2.73
N SER A 33 20.39 12.12 3.34
CA SER A 33 20.30 13.58 3.41
C SER A 33 21.44 14.19 4.23
N LEU A 34 21.79 13.56 5.35
CA LEU A 34 22.91 14.01 6.18
C LEU A 34 24.24 13.81 5.43
N PHE A 35 24.39 12.71 4.71
CA PHE A 35 25.56 12.44 3.87
C PHE A 35 25.72 13.48 2.76
N PHE A 36 24.64 13.83 2.04
CA PHE A 36 24.66 14.89 1.03
C PHE A 36 25.06 16.25 1.61
N PHE A 37 24.54 16.59 2.80
CA PHE A 37 24.89 17.83 3.49
C PHE A 37 26.38 17.86 3.89
N LEU A 38 26.93 16.73 4.35
CA LEU A 38 28.35 16.63 4.68
C LEU A 38 29.21 16.70 3.41
N VAL A 39 28.86 15.98 2.35
CA VAL A 39 29.60 16.03 1.07
C VAL A 39 29.66 17.45 0.55
N GLU A 40 28.53 18.16 0.51
CA GLU A 40 28.50 19.58 0.12
C GLU A 40 29.49 20.40 0.95
N LYS A 41 29.39 20.30 2.28
CA LYS A 41 30.15 21.14 3.20
C LYS A 41 31.65 20.84 3.18
N PHE A 42 32.05 19.61 2.89
CA PHE A 42 33.45 19.18 2.94
C PHE A 42 34.15 19.19 1.59
N PHE A 43 33.44 18.98 0.49
CA PHE A 43 34.08 18.90 -0.82
C PHE A 43 34.28 20.26 -1.51
N ASP A 44 33.76 21.36 -0.95
CA ASP A 44 33.89 22.74 -1.45
C ASP A 44 33.83 22.81 -2.98
N ILE A 45 32.93 22.03 -3.56
CA ILE A 45 32.75 21.96 -5.00
C ILE A 45 32.05 23.28 -5.29
N GLN A 46 32.74 24.30 -5.79
CA GLN A 46 32.10 25.50 -6.33
C GLN A 46 32.30 25.49 -7.84
N PRO A 47 31.51 24.71 -8.59
CA PRO A 47 31.56 24.81 -10.04
C PRO A 47 31.00 26.17 -10.50
N PHE A 48 29.98 26.72 -9.82
CA PHE A 48 29.35 28.03 -10.11
C PHE A 48 28.65 28.62 -8.86
N GLU A 49 28.46 29.95 -8.78
CA GLU A 49 27.67 30.58 -7.72
C GLU A 49 26.23 30.03 -7.69
N GLY A 50 25.79 29.49 -6.54
CA GLY A 50 24.40 29.07 -6.32
C GLY A 50 24.03 27.64 -6.76
N TRP A 51 24.99 26.82 -7.19
CA TRP A 51 24.71 25.42 -7.56
C TRP A 51 24.14 24.57 -6.41
N TYR A 52 24.56 24.83 -5.17
CA TYR A 52 24.04 24.19 -3.95
C TYR A 52 22.52 24.35 -3.79
N LEU A 53 22.00 25.54 -4.12
CA LEU A 53 20.57 25.84 -4.04
C LEU A 53 19.77 24.92 -4.99
N TRP A 54 20.30 24.67 -6.20
CA TRP A 54 19.70 23.73 -7.14
C TRP A 54 19.81 22.28 -6.66
N ALA A 55 20.96 21.88 -6.12
CA ALA A 55 21.16 20.53 -5.57
C ALA A 55 20.19 20.23 -4.41
N VAL A 56 20.08 21.15 -3.45
CA VAL A 56 19.15 21.02 -2.32
C VAL A 56 17.70 21.05 -2.80
N THR A 57 17.35 21.91 -3.75
CA THR A 57 15.98 22.00 -4.28
C THR A 57 15.55 20.70 -4.96
N ILE A 58 16.40 20.12 -5.81
CA ILE A 58 16.13 18.85 -6.48
C ILE A 58 16.03 17.72 -5.44
N TRP A 59 16.94 17.68 -4.47
CA TRP A 59 16.94 16.66 -3.43
C TRP A 59 15.69 16.74 -2.55
N PHE A 60 15.29 17.95 -2.17
CA PHE A 60 14.07 18.22 -1.40
C PHE A 60 12.81 17.84 -2.20
N PHE A 61 12.78 18.12 -3.50
CA PHE A 61 11.68 17.73 -4.37
C PHE A 61 11.53 16.20 -4.47
N LEU A 62 12.62 15.48 -4.67
CA LEU A 62 12.64 14.02 -4.67
C LEU A 62 12.17 13.45 -3.33
N PHE A 63 12.55 14.10 -2.22
CA PHE A 63 12.09 13.71 -0.90
C PHE A 63 10.57 13.85 -0.74
N ILE A 64 9.99 14.98 -1.16
CA ILE A 64 8.54 15.20 -1.11
C ILE A 64 7.80 14.14 -1.91
N LEU A 65 8.26 13.84 -3.14
CA LEU A 65 7.66 12.78 -3.95
C LEU A 65 7.74 11.40 -3.26
N HIS A 66 8.87 11.10 -2.64
CA HIS A 66 9.05 9.85 -1.89
C HIS A 66 8.13 9.79 -0.67
N PHE A 67 8.00 10.89 0.06
CA PHE A 67 7.10 11.02 1.21
C PHE A 67 5.64 10.81 0.80
N ILE A 68 5.18 11.44 -0.27
CA ILE A 68 3.82 11.26 -0.79
C ILE A 68 3.58 9.80 -1.19
N LYS A 69 4.49 9.19 -1.96
CA LYS A 69 4.35 7.79 -2.40
C LYS A 69 4.30 6.82 -1.23
N VAL A 70 5.19 6.98 -0.26
CA VAL A 70 5.31 6.04 0.85
C VAL A 70 4.25 6.31 1.93
N TYR A 71 3.85 7.55 2.15
CA TYR A 71 2.91 7.89 3.22
C TYR A 71 1.45 7.86 2.76
N ILE A 72 1.15 8.36 1.56
CA ILE A 72 -0.20 8.36 1.00
C ILE A 72 -0.48 7.02 0.32
N THR A 73 0.34 6.58 -0.64
CA THR A 73 0.03 5.36 -1.42
C THR A 73 0.11 4.09 -0.58
N ASP A 74 1.12 3.93 0.29
CA ASP A 74 1.26 2.70 1.12
C ASP A 74 0.25 2.63 2.28
N ARG A 75 -0.31 3.78 2.72
CA ARG A 75 -1.37 3.83 3.74
C ARG A 75 -2.77 3.73 3.14
N PHE A 76 -3.01 4.39 2.00
CA PHE A 76 -4.32 4.48 1.35
C PHE A 76 -4.62 3.25 0.45
N MET A 77 -3.63 2.74 -0.29
CA MET A 77 -3.76 1.55 -1.16
C MET A 77 -3.24 0.26 -0.48
N ASN A 78 -3.23 0.25 0.85
CA ASN A 78 -2.79 -0.93 1.60
C ASN A 78 -3.82 -2.07 1.51
N LYS A 79 -3.41 -3.27 1.89
CA LYS A 79 -4.16 -4.52 2.12
C LYS A 79 -5.57 -4.39 2.72
N ASN A 80 -5.88 -3.26 3.38
CA ASN A 80 -7.23 -2.96 3.86
C ASN A 80 -8.18 -2.54 2.72
N TRP A 81 -7.74 -1.70 1.78
CA TRP A 81 -8.50 -1.39 0.57
C TRP A 81 -8.71 -2.63 -0.29
N GLU A 82 -7.68 -3.47 -0.42
CA GLU A 82 -7.76 -4.74 -1.13
C GLU A 82 -8.76 -5.70 -0.47
N ARG A 83 -8.73 -5.83 0.86
CA ARG A 83 -9.73 -6.61 1.61
C ARG A 83 -11.15 -6.06 1.43
N ASP A 84 -11.33 -4.74 1.51
CA ASP A 84 -12.64 -4.09 1.35
C ASP A 84 -13.19 -4.34 -0.06
N GLN A 85 -12.34 -4.35 -1.08
CA GLN A 85 -12.72 -4.69 -2.45
C GLN A 85 -13.09 -6.18 -2.58
N ILE A 86 -12.32 -7.09 -2.00
CA ILE A 86 -12.61 -8.53 -2.02
C ILE A 86 -13.94 -8.82 -1.32
N GLU A 87 -14.16 -8.24 -0.13
CA GLU A 87 -15.40 -8.41 0.64
C GLU A 87 -16.63 -7.91 -0.14
N ARG A 88 -16.53 -6.74 -0.77
CA ARG A 88 -17.57 -6.23 -1.68
C ARG A 88 -17.80 -7.15 -2.89
N LEU A 89 -16.74 -7.76 -3.43
CA LEU A 89 -16.86 -8.68 -4.56
C LEU A 89 -17.54 -10.00 -4.16
N MET A 90 -17.15 -10.57 -3.03
CA MET A 90 -17.75 -11.80 -2.48
C MET A 90 -19.22 -11.59 -2.12
N ALA A 91 -19.58 -10.46 -1.50
CA ALA A 91 -20.96 -10.14 -1.18
C ALA A 91 -21.84 -10.07 -2.44
N LYS A 92 -21.32 -9.52 -3.55
CA LYS A 92 -22.03 -9.51 -4.84
C LYS A 92 -22.18 -10.91 -5.43
N GLN A 93 -21.17 -11.76 -5.28
CA GLN A 93 -21.23 -13.14 -5.75
C GLN A 93 -22.25 -13.96 -4.96
N GLU A 94 -22.28 -13.82 -3.63
CA GLU A 94 -23.25 -14.51 -2.77
C GLU A 94 -24.69 -14.11 -3.10
N GLN A 95 -24.94 -12.81 -3.34
CA GLN A 95 -26.26 -12.34 -3.78
C GLN A 95 -26.67 -12.94 -5.12
N ARG A 96 -25.75 -13.05 -6.10
CA ARG A 96 -26.05 -13.70 -7.38
C ARG A 96 -26.36 -15.18 -7.23
N ILE A 97 -25.63 -15.90 -6.36
CA ILE A 97 -25.89 -17.32 -6.09
C ILE A 97 -27.30 -17.50 -5.53
N LYS A 98 -27.70 -16.71 -4.51
CA LYS A 98 -29.05 -16.76 -3.94
C LYS A 98 -30.14 -16.48 -4.99
N GLN A 99 -29.93 -15.52 -5.89
CA GLN A 99 -30.87 -15.23 -6.97
C GLN A 99 -30.98 -16.38 -7.99
N LEU A 100 -29.89 -17.07 -8.28
CA LEU A 100 -29.88 -18.23 -9.18
C LEU A 100 -30.58 -19.43 -8.53
N GLU A 101 -30.33 -19.68 -7.24
CA GLU A 101 -31.01 -20.73 -6.48
C GLU A 101 -32.53 -20.51 -6.46
N GLN A 102 -32.99 -19.29 -6.17
CA GLN A 102 -34.42 -18.95 -6.21
C GLN A 102 -35.04 -19.13 -7.60
N LYS A 103 -34.31 -18.79 -8.68
CA LYS A 103 -34.79 -19.02 -10.05
C LYS A 103 -34.94 -20.50 -10.37
N ILE A 104 -33.96 -21.31 -10.00
CA ILE A 104 -33.99 -22.77 -10.20
C ILE A 104 -35.16 -23.39 -9.43
N GLU A 105 -35.38 -22.97 -8.19
CA GLU A 105 -36.48 -23.46 -7.35
C GLU A 105 -37.85 -23.10 -7.97
N ASN A 106 -38.03 -21.86 -8.41
CA ASN A 106 -39.25 -21.40 -9.08
C ASN A 106 -39.51 -22.13 -10.41
N GLU A 107 -38.47 -22.33 -11.24
CA GLU A 107 -38.60 -23.12 -12.48
C GLU A 107 -38.94 -24.59 -12.18
N SER A 108 -38.35 -25.17 -11.12
CA SER A 108 -38.62 -26.54 -10.72
C SER A 108 -40.04 -26.74 -10.19
N ASN A 109 -40.59 -25.77 -9.44
CA ASN A 109 -41.96 -25.80 -8.94
C ASN A 109 -42.96 -25.58 -10.08
N SER A 110 -42.69 -24.65 -11.00
CA SER A 110 -43.51 -24.45 -12.20
C SER A 110 -43.59 -25.72 -13.06
N LYS A 111 -42.49 -26.46 -13.21
CA LYS A 111 -42.48 -27.76 -13.92
C LYS A 111 -43.20 -28.91 -13.19
N LYS A 112 -43.46 -28.80 -11.89
CA LYS A 112 -44.18 -29.82 -11.11
C LYS A 112 -45.70 -29.61 -11.14
N GLU A 113 -46.16 -28.40 -11.47
CA GLU A 113 -47.59 -28.06 -11.58
C GLU A 113 -48.17 -28.27 -13.00
N PHE A 114 -47.32 -28.57 -13.99
CA PHE A 114 -47.68 -29.04 -15.33
C PHE A 114 -47.47 -30.56 -15.45
#